data_AF-A0A977L9W3-F1
#
_entry.id   AF-A0A977L9W3-F1
#
_cell.length_a   1.000
_cell.length_b   1.000
_cell.length_c   1.000
_cell.angle_alpha   90.00
_cell.angle_beta   90.00
_cell.angle_gamma   90.00
#
_symmetry.space_group_name_H-M   'P 1'
#
loop_
_entity.id
_entity.type
_entity.pdbx_description
1 polymer ?
#
loop_
_entity_poly.entity_id
_entity_poly.type
_entity_poly.pdbx_seq_one_letter_code
_entity_poly.pdbx_strand_id
1 'polypeptide(L)'
;MIKKAIKLIGIFLFLSSCLFAQTITEKTKRHIFKGEINRQGKAVGCHHIHAINKYKTAQLMAKTRKNGPHGLFKAKVKVKNEDDKWVAKVSNQGYSTFFPEDWSEEKTLRLSKKLTKINGW
;
A
#
# COMPACT_ATOMS: atom_id res chain seq x y z
N MET A 1 48.98 -25.46 -34.81
CA MET A 1 49.33 -24.12 -34.29
C MET A 1 48.06 -23.26 -34.30
N ILE A 2 47.28 -23.24 -33.21
CA ILE A 2 47.31 -22.25 -32.09
C ILE A 2 46.87 -20.83 -32.51
N LYS A 3 45.60 -20.55 -32.18
CA LYS A 3 44.99 -19.32 -31.63
C LYS A 3 45.33 -17.96 -32.28
N LYS A 4 44.30 -17.31 -32.85
CA LYS A 4 44.07 -15.86 -32.77
C LYS A 4 42.57 -15.65 -32.45
N ALA A 5 42.20 -15.65 -31.17
CA ALA A 5 42.07 -14.47 -30.32
C ALA A 5 40.88 -13.59 -30.71
N ILE A 6 39.72 -13.99 -30.17
CA ILE A 6 38.50 -13.20 -30.06
C ILE A 6 38.85 -11.89 -29.34
N LYS A 7 38.64 -10.76 -30.02
CA LYS A 7 38.66 -9.44 -29.37
C LYS A 7 37.69 -8.50 -30.08
N LEU A 8 36.44 -8.55 -29.64
CA LEU A 8 35.62 -7.35 -29.54
C LEU A 8 34.73 -7.45 -28.28
N ILE A 9 35.42 -7.42 -27.15
CA ILE A 9 34.87 -6.91 -25.89
C ILE A 9 34.56 -5.43 -26.17
N GLY A 10 33.28 -5.09 -26.33
CA GLY A 10 32.94 -3.72 -26.71
C GLY A 10 31.46 -3.37 -26.86
N ILE A 11 30.51 -4.30 -26.61
CA ILE A 11 29.09 -3.99 -26.39
C ILE A 11 28.59 -4.87 -25.25
N PHE A 12 29.27 -4.77 -24.12
CA PHE A 12 28.74 -5.17 -22.81
C PHE A 12 29.02 -3.95 -21.95
N LEU A 13 28.00 -3.41 -21.28
CA LEU A 13 28.02 -2.13 -20.55
C LEU A 13 27.62 -0.89 -21.39
N PHE A 14 26.36 -0.84 -21.83
CA PHE A 14 25.66 0.45 -21.89
C PHE A 14 24.32 0.31 -21.15
N LEU A 15 24.33 0.84 -19.92
CA LEU A 15 23.15 1.17 -19.10
C LEU A 15 22.18 0.02 -18.77
N SER A 16 22.62 -0.94 -17.96
CA SER A 16 21.72 -1.50 -16.94
C SER A 16 21.63 -0.49 -15.79
N SER A 17 20.97 0.63 -16.06
CA SER A 17 20.80 1.72 -15.10
C SER A 17 19.32 2.03 -14.96
N CYS A 18 18.80 1.60 -13.82
CA CYS A 18 17.69 2.23 -13.11
C CYS A 18 16.30 2.15 -13.77
N LEU A 19 15.71 0.96 -13.79
CA LEU A 19 14.24 0.85 -13.69
C LEU A 19 13.84 -0.21 -12.66
N PHE A 20 14.28 -0.02 -11.41
CA PHE A 20 13.61 -0.67 -10.28
C PHE A 20 12.26 0.03 -10.09
N ALA A 21 11.29 -0.26 -10.96
CA ALA A 21 9.91 0.09 -10.68
C ALA A 21 9.53 -0.68 -9.42
N GLN A 22 9.40 -0.01 -8.27
CA GLN A 22 8.91 -0.61 -7.04
C GLN A 22 7.58 -1.32 -7.33
N THR A 23 7.62 -2.65 -7.41
CA THR A 23 6.44 -3.48 -7.66
C THR A 23 5.54 -3.36 -6.44
N ILE A 24 4.27 -2.98 -6.63
CA ILE A 24 3.32 -2.97 -5.52
C ILE A 24 3.04 -4.41 -5.12
N THR A 25 3.46 -4.75 -3.92
CA THR A 25 3.32 -6.11 -3.37
C THR A 25 1.88 -6.39 -2.96
N GLU A 26 1.52 -7.68 -2.90
CA GLU A 26 0.23 -8.11 -2.35
C GLU A 26 0.06 -7.69 -0.89
N LYS A 27 1.16 -7.61 -0.13
CA LYS A 27 1.13 -7.07 1.24
C LYS A 27 0.66 -5.62 1.25
N THR A 28 1.22 -4.78 0.38
CA THR A 28 0.81 -3.36 0.25
C THR A 28 -0.65 -3.24 -0.15
N LYS A 29 -1.13 -4.05 -1.11
CA LYS A 29 -2.55 -4.05 -1.50
C LYS A 29 -3.46 -4.42 -0.33
N ARG A 30 -3.15 -5.48 0.41
CA ARG A 30 -3.91 -5.86 1.61
C ARG A 30 -3.92 -4.73 2.65
N HIS A 31 -2.75 -4.15 2.92
CA HIS A 31 -2.59 -3.05 3.88
C HIS A 31 -3.50 -1.87 3.56
N ILE A 32 -3.58 -1.48 2.28
CA ILE A 32 -4.40 -0.34 1.82
C ILE A 32 -5.89 -0.72 1.76
N PHE A 33 -6.22 -1.80 1.04
CA PHE A 33 -7.60 -2.07 0.61
C PHE A 33 -8.40 -2.97 1.53
N LYS A 34 -7.75 -3.75 2.40
CA LYS A 34 -8.42 -4.73 3.28
C LYS A 34 -8.23 -4.43 4.76
N GLY A 35 -7.20 -3.67 5.12
CA GLY A 35 -6.71 -3.64 6.51
C GLY A 35 -5.87 -4.87 6.81
N GLU A 36 -4.98 -4.76 7.79
CA GLU A 36 -4.01 -5.82 8.11
C GLU A 36 -3.97 -6.03 9.63
N ILE A 37 -3.92 -7.28 10.06
CA ILE A 37 -3.45 -7.64 11.40
C ILE A 37 -1.96 -7.98 11.26
N ASN A 38 -1.10 -7.27 11.96
CA ASN A 38 0.33 -7.55 11.93
C ASN A 38 0.68 -8.80 12.77
N ARG A 39 1.94 -9.24 12.72
CA ARG A 39 2.43 -10.43 13.44
C ARG A 39 2.24 -10.37 14.96
N GLN A 40 2.05 -9.17 15.51
CA GLN A 40 1.79 -8.93 16.93
C GLN A 40 0.28 -8.87 17.27
N GLY A 41 -0.60 -9.27 16.33
CA GLY A 41 -2.04 -9.27 16.54
C GLY A 41 -2.68 -7.87 16.51
N LYS A 42 -1.96 -6.83 16.06
CA LYS A 42 -2.45 -5.45 16.07
C LYS A 42 -3.02 -5.07 14.71
N ALA A 43 -4.18 -4.40 14.71
CA ALA A 43 -4.74 -3.80 13.51
C ALA A 43 -3.88 -2.63 13.02
N VAL A 44 -3.50 -2.68 11.74
CA VAL A 44 -2.70 -1.67 11.01
C VAL A 44 -3.28 -1.46 9.60
N GLY A 45 -2.83 -0.40 8.92
CA GLY A 45 -3.32 -0.04 7.59
C GLY A 45 -4.77 0.42 7.57
N CYS A 46 -5.53 -0.08 6.59
CA CYS A 46 -6.91 0.29 6.28
C CYS A 46 -7.01 1.74 5.78
N HIS A 47 -6.64 1.97 4.52
CA HIS A 47 -6.57 3.30 3.91
C HIS A 47 -7.58 3.51 2.79
N HIS A 48 -8.42 2.52 2.50
CA HIS A 48 -9.43 2.60 1.45
C HIS A 48 -10.79 2.12 1.95
N ILE A 49 -11.85 2.78 1.51
CA ILE A 49 -13.23 2.45 1.91
C ILE A 49 -13.65 1.03 1.47
N HIS A 50 -12.94 0.45 0.51
CA HIS A 50 -13.15 -0.94 0.06
C HIS A 50 -13.01 -1.96 1.20
N ALA A 51 -12.18 -1.70 2.22
CA ALA A 51 -12.07 -2.59 3.37
C ALA A 51 -13.42 -2.74 4.10
N ILE A 52 -14.26 -1.69 4.05
CA ILE A 52 -15.57 -1.61 4.70
C ILE A 52 -16.69 -2.01 3.73
N ASN A 53 -16.65 -1.52 2.48
CA ASN A 53 -17.79 -1.65 1.56
C ASN A 53 -17.70 -2.88 0.66
N LYS A 54 -16.50 -3.26 0.21
CA LYS A 54 -16.28 -4.35 -0.75
C LYS A 54 -15.83 -5.63 -0.06
N TYR A 55 -14.78 -5.56 0.76
CA TYR A 55 -14.14 -6.74 1.37
C TYR A 55 -14.73 -7.14 2.72
N LYS A 56 -15.45 -6.24 3.40
CA LYS A 56 -16.06 -6.48 4.73
C LYS A 56 -15.05 -6.93 5.80
N THR A 57 -13.78 -6.57 5.65
CA THR A 57 -12.67 -6.91 6.55
C THR A 57 -12.39 -5.82 7.59
N ALA A 58 -12.98 -4.62 7.44
CA ALA A 58 -12.86 -3.54 8.41
C ALA A 58 -14.22 -2.86 8.65
N GLN A 59 -14.31 -2.13 9.77
CA GLN A 59 -15.46 -1.28 10.10
C GLN A 59 -14.98 0.07 10.64
N LEU A 60 -15.68 1.14 10.27
CA LEU A 60 -15.50 2.45 10.88
C LEU A 60 -16.18 2.46 12.25
N MET A 61 -15.54 3.10 13.23
CA MET A 61 -16.20 3.37 14.51
C MET A 61 -17.14 4.57 14.37
N ALA A 62 -18.37 4.43 14.87
CA ALA A 62 -19.41 5.45 14.77
C ALA A 62 -18.95 6.80 15.33
N LYS A 63 -19.39 7.89 14.69
CA LYS A 63 -19.11 9.28 15.11
C LYS A 63 -17.61 9.65 15.19
N THR A 64 -16.71 8.90 14.54
CA THR A 64 -15.27 9.22 14.54
C THR A 64 -14.76 9.84 13.24
N ARG A 65 -15.56 9.84 12.16
CA ARG A 65 -15.17 10.39 10.85
C ARG A 65 -14.88 11.89 10.96
N LYS A 66 -13.76 12.31 10.39
CA LYS A 66 -13.34 13.71 10.23
C LYS A 66 -12.89 13.90 8.79
N ASN A 67 -13.59 14.73 8.04
CA ASN A 67 -13.24 15.05 6.66
C ASN A 67 -11.99 15.95 6.64
N GLY A 68 -11.17 15.76 5.62
CA GLY A 68 -10.00 16.57 5.30
C GLY A 68 -10.12 17.14 3.88
N PRO A 69 -9.06 17.79 3.38
CA PRO A 69 -9.06 18.38 2.06
C PRO A 69 -9.07 17.31 0.95
N HIS A 70 -9.53 17.70 -0.24
CA HIS A 70 -9.49 16.89 -1.46
C HIS A 70 -10.13 15.49 -1.34
N GLY A 71 -11.17 15.35 -0.51
CA GLY A 71 -11.90 14.09 -0.31
C GLY A 71 -11.21 13.10 0.64
N LEU A 72 -10.03 13.44 1.17
CA LEU A 72 -9.42 12.66 2.25
C LEU A 72 -10.29 12.72 3.50
N PHE A 73 -10.28 11.66 4.30
CA PHE A 73 -10.87 11.69 5.63
C PHE A 73 -10.09 10.79 6.58
N LYS A 74 -10.31 10.95 7.88
CA LYS A 74 -9.82 10.01 8.88
C LYS A 74 -10.96 9.52 9.76
N ALA A 75 -10.88 8.27 10.20
CA ALA A 75 -11.84 7.66 11.11
C ALA A 75 -11.12 6.62 11.98
N LYS A 76 -11.67 6.32 13.16
CA LYS A 76 -11.19 5.17 13.93
C LYS A 76 -11.73 3.90 13.29
N VAL A 77 -10.93 2.83 13.32
CA VAL A 77 -11.25 1.58 12.62
C VAL A 77 -11.03 0.36 13.51
N LYS A 78 -11.77 -0.69 13.19
CA LYS A 78 -11.50 -2.06 13.64
C LYS A 78 -11.36 -2.98 12.42
N VAL A 79 -10.47 -3.95 12.51
CA VAL A 79 -10.15 -4.90 11.43
C VAL A 79 -10.41 -6.32 11.92
N LYS A 80 -10.96 -7.19 11.09
CA LYS A 80 -11.12 -8.61 11.42
C LYS A 80 -9.77 -9.30 11.48
N ASN A 81 -9.56 -10.13 12.50
CA ASN A 81 -8.47 -11.10 12.51
C ASN A 81 -8.89 -12.39 11.78
N GLU A 82 -7.99 -13.38 11.77
CA GLU A 82 -8.21 -14.68 11.13
C GLU A 82 -9.34 -15.49 11.80
N ASP A 83 -9.62 -15.22 13.08
CA ASP A 83 -10.75 -15.82 13.83
C ASP A 83 -12.07 -15.02 13.69
N ASP A 84 -12.16 -14.13 12.69
CA ASP A 84 -13.31 -13.23 12.47
C ASP A 84 -13.63 -12.24 13.63
N LYS A 85 -12.71 -12.08 14.60
CA LYS A 85 -12.85 -11.14 15.72
C LYS A 85 -12.42 -9.73 15.30
N TRP A 86 -13.16 -8.73 15.79
CA TRP A 86 -12.83 -7.32 15.55
C TRP A 86 -11.71 -6.83 16.46
N VAL A 87 -10.58 -6.43 15.86
CA VAL A 87 -9.45 -5.82 16.56
C VAL A 87 -9.45 -4.32 16.30
N ALA A 88 -9.63 -3.52 17.35
CA ALA A 88 -9.55 -2.06 17.25
C ALA A 88 -8.10 -1.63 16.98
N LYS A 89 -7.94 -0.69 16.04
CA LYS A 89 -6.65 -0.03 15.85
C LYS A 89 -6.34 0.83 17.07
N VAL A 90 -5.11 0.73 17.57
CA VAL A 90 -4.63 1.52 18.72
C VAL A 90 -3.57 2.55 18.31
N SER A 91 -2.82 2.27 17.23
CA SER A 91 -1.83 3.21 16.69
C SER A 91 -2.51 4.47 16.16
N ASN A 92 -1.83 5.62 16.23
CA ASN A 92 -2.38 6.92 15.84
C ASN A 92 -3.73 7.23 16.54
N GLN A 93 -3.84 6.90 17.83
CA GLN A 93 -5.06 7.05 18.63
C GLN A 93 -6.28 6.31 18.02
N GLY A 94 -6.00 5.24 17.28
CA GLY A 94 -6.96 4.41 16.56
C GLY A 94 -7.39 4.92 15.19
N TYR A 95 -6.91 6.09 14.76
CA TYR A 95 -7.28 6.66 13.46
C TYR A 95 -6.51 6.04 12.30
N SER A 96 -7.23 5.75 11.21
CA SER A 96 -6.65 5.62 9.88
C SER A 96 -7.06 6.79 9.01
N THR A 97 -6.19 7.16 8.07
CA THR A 97 -6.45 8.16 7.03
C THR A 97 -6.78 7.44 5.74
N PHE A 98 -7.84 7.88 5.08
CA PHE A 98 -8.39 7.24 3.90
C PHE A 98 -8.17 8.09 2.66
N PHE A 99 -7.90 7.40 1.54
CA PHE A 99 -8.04 7.96 0.20
C PHE A 99 -9.49 8.38 -0.07
N PRO A 100 -9.73 9.28 -1.04
CA PRO A 100 -11.09 9.65 -1.42
C PRO A 100 -11.94 8.44 -1.78
N GLU A 101 -13.20 8.44 -1.34
CA GLU A 101 -14.09 7.27 -1.42
C GLU A 101 -14.43 6.86 -2.86
N ASP A 102 -14.31 7.80 -3.81
CA ASP A 102 -14.55 7.61 -5.24
C ASP A 102 -13.34 7.03 -5.99
N TRP A 103 -12.19 6.84 -5.33
CA TRP A 103 -11.01 6.31 -6.00
C TRP A 103 -11.14 4.81 -6.27
N SER A 104 -10.72 4.39 -7.47
CA SER A 104 -10.52 2.99 -7.77
C SER A 104 -9.23 2.46 -7.12
N GLU A 105 -9.13 1.14 -6.97
CA GLU A 105 -7.88 0.50 -6.50
C GLU A 105 -6.73 0.84 -7.45
N GLU A 106 -6.97 0.80 -8.77
CA GLU A 106 -5.95 1.15 -9.77
C GLU A 106 -5.48 2.60 -9.61
N LYS A 107 -6.41 3.57 -9.49
CA LYS A 107 -6.07 4.98 -9.29
C LYS A 107 -5.26 5.17 -8.01
N THR A 108 -5.69 4.52 -6.92
CA THR A 108 -5.00 4.54 -5.63
C THR A 108 -3.57 4.01 -5.75
N LEU A 109 -3.38 2.84 -6.38
CA LEU A 109 -2.06 2.23 -6.56
C LEU A 109 -1.16 3.07 -7.47
N ARG A 110 -1.70 3.58 -8.58
CA ARG A 110 -0.97 4.42 -9.55
C ARG A 110 -0.43 5.69 -8.88
N LEU A 111 -1.27 6.38 -8.11
CA LEU A 111 -0.87 7.62 -7.42
C LEU A 111 0.05 7.35 -6.23
N SER A 112 -0.12 6.21 -5.54
CA SER A 112 0.81 5.78 -4.48
C SER A 112 2.23 5.54 -5.02
N LYS A 113 2.37 4.91 -6.20
CA LYS A 113 3.69 4.74 -6.86
C LYS A 113 4.33 6.06 -7.27
N LYS A 114 3.53 7.05 -7.67
CA LYS A 114 4.04 8.35 -8.12
C LYS A 114 4.67 9.11 -6.95
N LEU A 115 4.08 9.01 -5.76
CA LEU A 115 4.61 9.64 -4.54
C LEU A 115 5.92 8.99 -4.05
N THR A 116 6.08 7.68 -4.19
CA THR A 116 7.35 7.03 -3.80
C THR A 116 8.50 7.38 -4.75
N LYS A 117 8.22 7.52 -6.05
CA LYS A 117 9.21 7.98 -7.04
C LYS A 117 9.65 9.43 -6.86
N ILE A 118 8.78 10.31 -6.38
CA ILE A 118 9.09 11.74 -6.19
C ILE A 118 9.91 11.97 -4.90
N ASN A 119 9.71 11.14 -3.86
CA ASN A 119 10.34 11.35 -2.56
C ASN A 119 11.65 10.56 -2.35
N GLY A 120 12.17 9.86 -3.37
CA GLY A 120 13.54 9.33 -3.37
C GLY A 120 13.89 8.40 -2.20
N TRP A 121 13.01 7.43 -1.88
CA TRP A 121 13.33 6.28 -1.02
C TRP A 121 13.31 5.00 -1.84
#